data_AF-A0A378BEW5-F1
#
_entry.id   AF-A0A378BEW5-F1
#
_cell.length_a   1.000
_cell.length_b   1.000
_cell.length_c   1.000
_cell.angle_alpha   90.00
_cell.angle_beta   90.00
_cell.angle_gamma   90.00
#
_symmetry.space_group_name_H-M   'P 1'
#
loop_
_entity.id
_entity.type
_entity.pdbx_description
1 polymer ?
#
loop_
_entity_poly.entity_id
_entity_poly.type
_entity_poly.pdbx_seq_one_letter_code
_entity_poly.pdbx_strand_id
1 'polypeptide(L)'
;MKRCCRSARTTCWPPSGRTAKGFGYATLDISSGRFRLSEPADRETMAAELQRTNPAELLYAEDFAESSLIEGRRGLRRRPLWEFEIDTARQQLNLQFGTRDLVGFGVENAPRGLCAAGCLLQYVKDTQRTSLPHIRSITMERQQDSIIMDAATRRNLEITQNLAGGTDNTLASVLDCTVTPMGSRMLKRWLHMPVRDTAVLVERQQTIGALQERYTELQPVLRQVGDLERILARLALRTARPRDLARMRHALQQLPLLRELLADIDSQPVQKLREKMGEFTELRELLERAVIDAPPVLVRDGGVIAPGYSEELDEWRALADGATDYLDKLEIRERERLGLDTLKVGYNAVHGYYIQISRGQSHLAPIHYVRRQTLKNAERYIIPELKEYEDKVLTSKGKALALEKQLYDELFDLLLPHLADLQTSASALAELDVLVNLAERAETLNYCCPTFSDKPGIRISEGRHPVVEQVLKEPFYR
;
A
#
# COMPACT_ATOMS: atom_id res chain seq x y z
N MET A 1 -15.57 -0.83 14.39
CA MET A 1 -15.35 0.52 13.82
C MET A 1 -13.86 0.78 13.69
N LYS A 2 -13.25 0.50 12.53
CA LYS A 2 -11.85 0.89 12.21
C LYS A 2 -11.91 1.67 10.89
N ARG A 3 -11.96 3.01 10.94
CA ARG A 3 -11.79 3.84 9.74
C ARG A 3 -10.30 3.91 9.45
N CYS A 4 -9.92 3.37 8.29
CA CYS A 4 -8.55 3.33 7.78
C CYS A 4 -8.07 4.78 7.56
N CYS A 5 -7.06 5.19 8.34
CA CYS A 5 -6.43 6.51 8.25
C CYS A 5 -5.73 6.60 6.88
N ARG A 6 -6.28 7.37 5.94
CA ARG A 6 -5.68 7.63 4.62
C ARG A 6 -5.24 9.08 4.60
N SER A 7 -3.95 9.34 4.83
CA SER A 7 -3.28 10.65 4.82
C SER A 7 -3.79 11.70 5.84
N ALA A 8 -2.91 12.11 6.75
CA ALA A 8 -3.09 13.26 7.64
C ALA A 8 -2.15 14.42 7.19
N ARG A 9 -2.53 15.69 7.41
CA ARG A 9 -1.77 16.90 7.01
C ARG A 9 -1.99 18.04 8.02
N THR A 10 -1.09 19.03 8.13
CA THR A 10 -1.07 20.07 9.21
C THR A 10 -0.78 21.48 8.71
N THR A 11 -1.38 22.51 9.32
CA THR A 11 -1.02 23.94 9.14
C THR A 11 -0.68 24.63 10.47
N CYS A 12 0.41 25.44 10.54
CA CYS A 12 0.71 26.25 11.74
C CYS A 12 1.54 27.54 11.54
N TRP A 13 1.43 28.44 12.52
CA TRP A 13 2.12 29.74 12.71
C TRP A 13 2.86 29.73 14.07
N PRO A 14 3.98 30.45 14.29
CA PRO A 14 4.66 30.47 15.59
C PRO A 14 4.12 31.59 16.53
N PRO A 15 4.27 31.45 17.86
CA PRO A 15 3.76 32.41 18.84
C PRO A 15 4.66 33.64 19.01
N SER A 16 3.99 34.80 19.14
CA SER A 16 4.43 36.10 19.67
C SER A 16 5.91 36.51 19.54
N GLY A 17 6.17 37.44 18.62
CA GLY A 17 7.29 38.38 18.76
C GLY A 17 8.33 38.42 17.64
N ARG A 18 7.96 38.24 16.37
CA ARG A 18 8.62 38.84 15.19
C ARG A 18 7.85 38.49 13.91
N THR A 19 7.25 39.52 13.30
CA THR A 19 6.70 39.59 11.93
C THR A 19 5.85 38.41 11.43
N ALA A 20 4.53 38.59 11.49
CA ALA A 20 3.56 37.86 10.68
C ALA A 20 3.99 37.85 9.20
N LYS A 21 4.01 36.66 8.58
CA LYS A 21 3.50 36.40 7.23
C LYS A 21 3.70 34.94 6.86
N GLY A 22 2.65 34.30 6.34
CA GLY A 22 2.69 32.98 5.71
C GLY A 22 2.39 31.80 6.65
N PHE A 23 2.47 30.60 6.08
CA PHE A 23 1.98 29.38 6.69
C PHE A 23 3.03 28.26 6.72
N GLY A 24 2.93 27.34 7.67
CA GLY A 24 3.62 26.05 7.65
C GLY A 24 2.76 24.95 7.05
N TYR A 25 3.17 24.39 5.91
CA TYR A 25 2.63 23.27 5.13
C TYR A 25 3.19 21.88 5.49
N ALA A 26 2.46 20.85 5.95
CA ALA A 26 3.05 19.49 5.95
C ALA A 26 2.09 18.38 5.56
N THR A 27 2.62 17.38 4.86
CA THR A 27 1.80 16.32 4.26
C THR A 27 2.45 14.95 4.30
N LEU A 28 1.65 13.94 4.62
CA LEU A 28 2.11 12.56 4.71
C LEU A 28 1.13 11.62 4.03
N ASP A 29 1.63 10.86 3.07
CA ASP A 29 0.95 9.65 2.61
C ASP A 29 1.45 8.45 3.40
N ILE A 30 0.65 8.06 4.40
CA ILE A 30 0.94 6.92 5.27
C ILE A 30 1.10 5.60 4.50
N SER A 31 0.48 5.50 3.32
CA SER A 31 0.49 4.28 2.49
C SER A 31 1.67 4.20 1.53
N SER A 32 2.55 5.20 1.51
CA SER A 32 3.81 5.20 0.74
C SER A 32 5.02 5.67 1.56
N GLY A 33 4.81 6.27 2.73
CA GLY A 33 5.85 6.90 3.55
C GLY A 33 6.28 8.27 3.04
N ARG A 34 5.62 8.81 2.00
CA ARG A 34 6.00 10.08 1.38
C ARG A 34 5.63 11.26 2.28
N PHE A 35 6.65 11.85 2.89
CA PHE A 35 6.54 13.01 3.78
C PHE A 35 7.09 14.27 3.09
N ARG A 36 6.29 15.33 3.04
CA ARG A 36 6.64 16.63 2.43
C ARG A 36 6.29 17.77 3.36
N LEU A 37 7.05 18.85 3.26
CA LEU A 37 6.71 20.13 3.87
C LEU A 37 6.82 21.27 2.86
N SER A 38 6.13 22.37 3.11
CA SER A 38 6.22 23.62 2.35
C SER A 38 5.98 24.81 3.27
N GLU A 39 6.33 26.02 2.83
CA GLU A 39 6.03 27.26 3.57
C GLU A 39 5.32 28.27 2.67
N PRO A 40 3.99 28.14 2.45
CA PRO A 40 3.25 29.06 1.61
C PRO A 40 3.34 30.52 2.07
N ALA A 41 3.69 31.38 1.11
CA ALA A 41 3.79 32.85 1.18
C ALA A 41 2.59 33.54 1.85
N ASP A 42 1.44 33.25 1.26
CA ASP A 42 0.21 34.02 1.36
C ASP A 42 -1.01 33.09 1.29
N ARG A 43 -2.19 33.69 1.42
CA ARG A 43 -3.49 33.02 1.49
C ARG A 43 -3.78 32.27 0.19
N GLU A 44 -3.50 32.89 -0.95
CA GLU A 44 -3.73 32.37 -2.29
C GLU A 44 -2.87 31.12 -2.54
N THR A 45 -1.58 31.17 -2.20
CA THR A 45 -0.68 30.02 -2.31
C THR A 45 -1.13 28.89 -1.40
N MET A 46 -1.53 29.18 -0.15
CA MET A 46 -2.06 28.16 0.75
C MET A 46 -3.34 27.52 0.21
N ALA A 47 -4.27 28.30 -0.34
CA ALA A 47 -5.48 27.78 -0.97
C ALA A 47 -5.15 26.84 -2.15
N ALA A 48 -4.21 27.26 -3.02
CA ALA A 48 -3.74 26.46 -4.13
C ALA A 48 -3.08 25.15 -3.67
N GLU A 49 -2.27 25.20 -2.61
CA GLU A 49 -1.65 24.03 -1.99
C GLU A 49 -2.68 23.06 -1.42
N LEU A 50 -3.68 23.56 -0.68
CA LEU A 50 -4.77 22.76 -0.16
C LEU A 50 -5.60 22.11 -1.28
N GLN A 51 -5.84 22.79 -2.40
CA GLN A 51 -6.51 22.20 -3.56
C GLN A 51 -5.64 21.14 -4.25
N ARG A 52 -4.36 21.44 -4.48
CA ARG A 52 -3.38 20.51 -5.09
C ARG A 52 -3.29 19.21 -4.31
N THR A 53 -3.22 19.33 -2.99
CA THR A 53 -2.96 18.20 -2.10
C THR A 53 -4.22 17.46 -1.64
N ASN A 54 -5.36 18.13 -1.64
CA ASN A 54 -6.68 17.62 -1.28
C ASN A 54 -6.68 16.60 -0.12
N PRO A 55 -6.25 16.99 1.10
CA PRO A 55 -6.19 16.09 2.25
C PRO A 55 -7.51 15.38 2.52
N ALA A 56 -7.44 14.09 2.90
CA ALA A 56 -8.60 13.40 3.45
C ALA A 56 -8.80 13.72 4.94
N GLU A 57 -7.72 14.02 5.67
CA GLU A 57 -7.72 14.51 7.04
C GLU A 57 -6.76 15.72 7.16
N LEU A 58 -7.23 16.79 7.79
CA LEU A 58 -6.50 18.05 7.93
C LEU A 58 -6.49 18.48 9.41
N LEU A 59 -5.33 18.36 10.02
CA LEU A 59 -4.98 18.89 11.33
C LEU A 59 -4.69 20.39 11.20
N TYR A 60 -5.17 21.19 12.14
CA TYR A 60 -4.92 22.63 12.15
C TYR A 60 -4.83 23.14 13.58
N ALA A 61 -4.00 24.16 13.78
CA ALA A 61 -3.81 24.77 15.09
C ALA A 61 -5.07 25.49 15.57
N GLU A 62 -5.30 25.49 16.88
CA GLU A 62 -6.49 26.10 17.48
C GLU A 62 -6.57 27.62 17.31
N ASP A 63 -5.44 28.30 17.11
CA ASP A 63 -5.34 29.74 16.88
C ASP A 63 -5.39 30.13 15.39
N PHE A 64 -5.71 29.18 14.50
CA PHE A 64 -5.74 29.41 13.06
C PHE A 64 -6.75 30.51 12.67
N ALA A 65 -6.23 31.66 12.22
CA ALA A 65 -7.03 32.86 11.96
C ALA A 65 -7.82 32.82 10.64
N GLU A 66 -7.29 32.19 9.59
CA GLU A 66 -7.86 32.18 8.23
C GLU A 66 -8.87 31.03 8.03
N SER A 67 -9.87 30.93 8.92
CA SER A 67 -10.83 29.80 8.93
C SER A 67 -11.50 29.53 7.58
N SER A 68 -11.73 30.58 6.78
CA SER A 68 -12.28 30.49 5.43
C SER A 68 -11.51 29.57 4.46
N LEU A 69 -10.21 29.33 4.70
CA LEU A 69 -9.39 28.41 3.89
C LEU A 69 -9.70 26.93 4.15
N ILE A 70 -10.16 26.62 5.36
CA ILE A 70 -10.31 25.24 5.86
C ILE A 70 -11.76 24.86 6.13
N GLU A 71 -12.66 25.83 6.30
CA GLU A 71 -14.09 25.61 6.49
C GLU A 71 -14.70 24.76 5.35
N GLY A 72 -15.63 23.88 5.71
CA GLY A 72 -16.28 22.96 4.76
C GLY A 72 -15.40 21.82 4.24
N ARG A 73 -14.11 21.77 4.59
CA ARG A 73 -13.25 20.64 4.22
C ARG A 73 -13.57 19.41 5.07
N ARG A 74 -13.46 18.23 4.46
CA ARG A 74 -13.62 16.96 5.15
C ARG A 74 -12.46 16.69 6.10
N GLY A 75 -12.74 15.97 7.19
CA GLY A 75 -11.69 15.46 8.08
C GLY A 75 -10.92 16.53 8.85
N LEU A 76 -11.53 17.67 9.15
CA LEU A 76 -10.91 18.69 10.00
C LEU A 76 -10.66 18.15 11.41
N ARG A 77 -9.48 18.46 11.95
CA ARG A 77 -9.06 18.12 13.32
C ARG A 77 -8.37 19.33 13.95
N ARG A 78 -9.08 20.00 14.85
CA ARG A 78 -8.50 21.07 15.66
C ARG A 78 -7.47 20.46 16.62
N ARG A 79 -6.26 21.01 16.64
CA ARG A 79 -5.14 20.57 17.47
C ARG A 79 -4.65 21.70 18.38
N PRO A 80 -4.21 21.39 19.60
CA PRO A 80 -3.69 22.38 20.54
C PRO A 80 -2.35 22.94 20.07
N LEU A 81 -2.05 24.18 20.45
CA LEU A 81 -0.84 24.89 20.01
C LEU A 81 0.48 24.16 20.32
N TRP A 82 0.55 23.47 21.46
CA TRP A 82 1.77 22.80 21.90
C TRP A 82 2.20 21.64 20.97
N GLU A 83 1.30 21.06 20.19
CA GLU A 83 1.66 20.01 19.22
C GLU A 83 2.48 20.57 18.04
N PHE A 84 2.49 21.89 17.85
CA PHE A 84 3.20 22.58 16.79
C PHE A 84 4.46 23.31 17.28
N GLU A 85 4.89 23.04 18.51
CA GLU A 85 6.10 23.61 19.08
C GLU A 85 7.35 23.12 18.29
N ILE A 86 8.27 24.03 17.98
CA ILE A 86 9.37 23.80 17.03
C ILE A 86 10.45 22.87 17.60
N ASP A 87 10.80 23.00 18.87
CA ASP A 87 11.85 22.19 19.50
C ASP A 87 11.39 20.72 19.61
N THR A 88 10.13 20.52 19.99
CA THR A 88 9.45 19.23 20.01
C THR A 88 9.36 18.63 18.61
N ALA A 89 9.01 19.42 17.59
CA ALA A 89 8.97 18.97 16.22
C ALA A 89 10.34 18.48 15.73
N ARG A 90 11.40 19.27 15.97
CA ARG A 90 12.78 18.90 15.64
C ARG A 90 13.20 17.62 16.34
N GLN A 91 12.93 17.51 17.64
CA GLN A 91 13.26 16.33 18.43
C GLN A 91 12.56 15.07 17.90
N GLN A 92 11.27 15.15 17.60
CA GLN A 92 10.49 14.01 17.10
C GLN A 92 10.89 13.60 15.67
N LEU A 93 11.19 14.55 14.79
CA LEU A 93 11.63 14.28 13.42
C LEU A 93 13.04 13.66 13.41
N ASN A 94 13.99 14.23 14.17
CA ASN A 94 15.34 13.68 14.29
C ASN A 94 15.31 12.24 14.87
N LEU A 95 14.49 12.01 15.90
CA LEU A 95 14.29 10.68 16.47
C LEU A 95 13.70 9.69 15.45
N GLN A 96 12.72 10.12 14.66
CA GLN A 96 12.09 9.30 13.62
C GLN A 96 13.09 8.93 12.50
N PHE A 97 13.95 9.85 12.10
CA PHE A 97 14.90 9.65 11.01
C PHE A 97 16.26 9.09 11.46
N GLY A 98 16.50 8.98 12.77
CA GLY A 98 17.80 8.55 13.31
C GLY A 98 18.93 9.53 13.00
N THR A 99 18.61 10.84 12.96
CA THR A 99 19.55 11.90 12.58
C THR A 99 19.81 12.86 13.75
N ARG A 100 20.95 13.56 13.73
CA ARG A 100 21.28 14.58 14.75
C ARG A 100 20.61 15.92 14.45
N ASP A 101 20.54 16.25 13.16
CA ASP A 101 19.93 17.46 12.63
C ASP A 101 19.22 17.13 11.31
N LEU A 102 18.46 18.09 10.77
CA LEU A 102 17.69 17.92 9.55
C LEU A 102 18.36 18.60 8.34
N VAL A 103 19.67 18.87 8.41
CA VAL A 103 20.43 19.55 7.35
C VAL A 103 20.45 18.68 6.08
N GLY A 104 20.67 17.37 6.23
CA GLY A 104 20.71 16.42 5.11
C GLY A 104 19.39 16.29 4.34
N PHE A 105 18.27 16.69 4.95
CA PHE A 105 16.95 16.71 4.30
C PHE A 105 16.62 18.07 3.65
N GLY A 106 17.47 19.08 3.87
CA GLY A 106 17.26 20.43 3.34
C GLY A 106 16.08 21.18 3.98
N VAL A 107 15.66 20.78 5.19
CA VAL A 107 14.49 21.34 5.89
C VAL A 107 14.84 22.10 7.17
N GLU A 108 16.10 22.06 7.61
CA GLU A 108 16.59 22.70 8.86
C GLU A 108 16.18 24.18 8.99
N ASN A 109 16.16 24.89 7.86
CA ASN A 109 15.85 26.32 7.75
C ASN A 109 14.35 26.63 7.54
N ALA A 110 13.45 25.64 7.67
CA ALA A 110 12.01 25.79 7.41
C ALA A 110 11.17 25.60 8.70
N PRO A 111 11.32 26.46 9.72
CA PRO A 111 10.69 26.25 11.02
C PRO A 111 9.16 26.18 10.95
N ARG A 112 8.49 26.93 10.06
CA ARG A 112 7.02 26.89 9.95
C ARG A 112 6.57 25.54 9.42
N GLY A 113 7.25 25.04 8.39
CA GLY A 113 7.00 23.70 7.84
C GLY A 113 7.32 22.59 8.86
N LEU A 114 8.37 22.76 9.66
CA LEU A 114 8.73 21.81 10.72
C LEU A 114 7.68 21.74 11.83
N CYS A 115 7.14 22.87 12.31
CA CYS A 115 6.03 22.90 13.27
C CYS A 115 4.84 22.05 12.79
N ALA A 116 4.45 22.23 11.52
CA ALA A 116 3.40 21.42 10.90
C ALA A 116 3.82 19.93 10.84
N ALA A 117 5.02 19.62 10.36
CA ALA A 117 5.50 18.24 10.27
C ALA A 117 5.57 17.54 11.64
N GLY A 118 5.94 18.26 12.71
CA GLY A 118 5.98 17.76 14.08
C GLY A 118 4.61 17.33 14.60
N CYS A 119 3.59 18.18 14.47
CA CYS A 119 2.22 17.82 14.83
C CYS A 119 1.73 16.61 14.02
N LEU A 120 2.04 16.59 12.72
CA LEU A 120 1.63 15.50 11.83
C LEU A 120 2.24 14.16 12.24
N LEU A 121 3.54 14.15 12.54
CA LEU A 121 4.24 12.96 12.96
C LEU A 121 3.72 12.44 14.30
N GLN A 122 3.47 13.33 15.27
CA GLN A 122 2.87 12.97 16.56
C GLN A 122 1.49 12.32 16.36
N TYR A 123 0.62 12.92 15.54
CA TYR A 123 -0.70 12.37 15.25
C TYR A 123 -0.64 10.98 14.60
N VAL A 124 0.30 10.76 13.68
CA VAL A 124 0.45 9.43 13.05
C VAL A 124 1.01 8.41 14.04
N LYS A 125 1.97 8.77 14.91
CA LYS A 125 2.44 7.89 15.98
C LYS A 125 1.31 7.51 16.93
N ASP A 126 0.46 8.46 17.31
CA ASP A 126 -0.66 8.22 18.23
C ASP A 126 -1.76 7.34 17.63
N THR A 127 -2.03 7.50 16.33
CA THR A 127 -3.07 6.72 15.63
C THR A 127 -2.62 5.31 15.26
N GLN A 128 -1.34 5.11 14.91
CA GLN A 128 -0.82 3.78 14.55
C GLN A 128 -0.30 3.00 15.77
N ARG A 129 0.28 3.68 16.76
CA ARG A 129 0.88 3.10 17.97
C ARG A 129 1.94 2.03 17.70
N THR A 130 2.60 2.13 16.55
CA THR A 130 3.69 1.25 16.12
C THR A 130 4.82 2.08 15.53
N SER A 131 6.01 1.48 15.39
CA SER A 131 7.09 2.09 14.64
C SER A 131 6.68 2.33 13.19
N LEU A 132 7.18 3.41 12.58
CA LEU A 132 6.86 3.82 11.21
C LEU A 132 8.12 3.79 10.32
N PRO A 133 8.77 2.63 10.11
CA PRO A 133 10.09 2.55 9.48
C PRO A 133 10.10 2.95 7.99
N HIS A 134 8.93 2.98 7.34
CA HIS A 134 8.79 3.46 5.96
C HIS A 134 8.81 5.00 5.83
N ILE A 135 8.68 5.74 6.94
CA ILE A 135 8.80 7.19 6.98
C ILE A 135 10.24 7.54 7.36
N ARG A 136 11.12 7.55 6.37
CA ARG A 136 12.58 7.71 6.55
C ARG A 136 13.16 9.05 6.11
N SER A 137 12.35 9.88 5.45
CA SER A 137 12.80 11.13 4.86
C SER A 137 11.66 12.12 4.79
N ILE A 138 12.01 13.40 4.86
CA ILE A 138 11.13 14.53 4.59
C ILE A 138 11.78 15.41 3.53
N THR A 139 10.98 16.07 2.70
CA THR A 139 11.48 16.96 1.63
C THR A 139 10.70 18.26 1.64
N MET A 140 11.42 19.38 1.53
CA MET A 140 10.81 20.69 1.32
C MET A 140 10.42 20.85 -0.15
N GLU A 141 9.16 21.21 -0.39
CA GLU A 141 8.67 21.65 -1.69
C GLU A 141 8.84 23.18 -1.76
N ARG A 142 9.78 23.66 -2.58
CA ARG A 142 10.02 25.10 -2.78
C ARG A 142 9.21 25.60 -3.96
N GLN A 143 8.72 26.83 -3.84
CA GLN A 143 7.96 27.50 -4.90
C GLN A 143 8.73 27.59 -6.23
N GLN A 144 10.05 27.76 -6.17
CA GLN A 144 10.90 27.90 -7.36
C GLN A 144 11.14 26.59 -8.12
N ASP A 145 10.88 25.42 -7.50
CA ASP A 145 11.21 24.11 -8.08
C ASP A 145 10.08 23.60 -9.00
N SER A 146 8.90 24.22 -8.93
CA SER A 146 7.71 23.82 -9.69
C SER A 146 6.96 25.02 -10.28
N ILE A 147 6.14 24.77 -11.30
CA ILE A 147 5.21 25.77 -11.82
C ILE A 147 4.04 25.89 -10.85
N ILE A 148 3.92 27.05 -10.20
CA ILE A 148 2.80 27.35 -9.32
C ILE A 148 1.56 27.59 -10.18
N MET A 149 0.53 26.78 -9.94
CA MET A 149 -0.80 26.98 -10.49
C MET A 149 -1.75 27.28 -9.35
N ASP A 150 -2.47 28.40 -9.46
CA ASP A 150 -3.49 28.79 -8.50
C ASP A 150 -4.69 27.82 -8.53
N ALA A 151 -5.58 28.01 -7.55
CA ALA A 151 -6.79 27.21 -7.38
C ALA A 151 -7.69 27.21 -8.63
N ALA A 152 -7.90 28.40 -9.21
CA ALA A 152 -8.76 28.60 -10.37
C ALA A 152 -8.19 27.90 -11.61
N THR A 153 -6.89 28.06 -11.87
CA THR A 153 -6.16 27.42 -12.97
C THR A 153 -6.30 25.91 -12.90
N ARG A 154 -6.08 25.30 -11.73
CA ARG A 154 -6.20 23.84 -11.57
C ARG A 154 -7.61 23.32 -11.85
N ARG A 155 -8.62 24.08 -11.44
CA ARG A 155 -10.03 23.74 -11.66
C ARG A 155 -10.41 23.92 -13.13
N ASN A 156 -9.99 25.01 -13.75
CA ASN A 156 -10.34 25.36 -15.14
C ASN A 156 -9.59 24.50 -16.17
N LEU A 157 -8.37 24.04 -15.85
CA LEU A 157 -7.62 23.09 -16.68
C LEU A 157 -8.09 21.64 -16.51
N GLU A 158 -9.05 21.38 -15.61
CA GLU A 158 -9.66 20.06 -15.36
C GLU A 158 -8.61 18.93 -15.26
N ILE A 159 -7.54 19.16 -14.49
CA ILE A 159 -6.35 18.28 -14.51
C ILE A 159 -6.70 16.85 -14.10
N THR A 160 -7.37 16.68 -12.95
CA THR A 160 -7.81 15.38 -12.43
C THR A 160 -9.29 15.34 -12.05
N GLN A 161 -9.95 16.50 -12.07
CA GLN A 161 -11.35 16.66 -11.72
C GLN A 161 -11.97 17.70 -12.65
N ASN A 162 -13.13 17.37 -13.22
CA ASN A 162 -13.88 18.29 -14.08
C ASN A 162 -14.68 19.31 -13.25
N LEU A 163 -15.25 20.33 -13.91
CA LEU A 163 -15.96 21.42 -13.25
C LEU A 163 -17.19 20.96 -12.45
N ALA A 164 -17.80 19.84 -12.86
CA ALA A 164 -18.93 19.20 -12.19
C ALA A 164 -18.50 18.30 -11.01
N GLY A 165 -17.20 18.10 -10.80
CA GLY A 165 -16.64 17.31 -9.71
C GLY A 165 -16.39 15.84 -10.03
N GLY A 166 -16.68 15.38 -11.25
CA GLY A 166 -16.37 14.03 -11.75
C GLY A 166 -14.93 13.90 -12.26
N THR A 167 -14.58 12.69 -12.72
CA THR A 167 -13.25 12.37 -13.26
C THR A 167 -13.21 12.23 -14.79
N ASP A 168 -14.38 12.24 -15.42
CA ASP A 168 -14.51 12.10 -16.87
C ASP A 168 -14.06 13.37 -17.59
N ASN A 169 -13.52 13.21 -18.80
CA ASN A 169 -13.05 14.30 -19.66
C ASN A 169 -12.06 15.23 -18.96
N THR A 170 -11.12 14.65 -18.21
CA THR A 170 -10.03 15.38 -17.55
C THR A 170 -8.72 15.15 -18.29
N LEU A 171 -7.70 15.99 -18.05
CA LEU A 171 -6.36 15.74 -18.60
C LEU A 171 -5.85 14.35 -18.17
N ALA A 172 -6.06 13.99 -16.90
CA ALA A 172 -5.69 12.69 -16.39
C ALA A 172 -6.46 11.55 -17.07
N SER A 173 -7.76 11.68 -17.38
CA SER A 173 -8.49 10.58 -18.05
C SER A 173 -7.97 10.28 -19.46
N VAL A 174 -7.33 11.26 -20.11
CA VAL A 174 -6.72 11.07 -21.45
C VAL A 174 -5.30 10.52 -21.38
N LEU A 175 -4.52 10.96 -20.38
CA LEU A 175 -3.10 10.62 -20.26
C LEU A 175 -2.83 9.38 -19.40
N ASP A 176 -3.73 9.00 -18.51
CA ASP A 176 -3.54 7.92 -17.54
C ASP A 176 -4.00 6.56 -18.09
N CYS A 177 -3.14 5.95 -18.91
CA CYS A 177 -3.21 4.55 -19.32
C CYS A 177 -2.19 3.68 -18.55
N THR A 178 -1.72 4.16 -17.40
CA THR A 178 -0.75 3.43 -16.57
C THR A 178 -1.31 2.09 -16.13
N VAL A 179 -0.44 1.08 -16.02
CA VAL A 179 -0.87 -0.30 -15.74
C VAL A 179 -0.79 -0.66 -14.26
N THR A 180 -0.14 0.18 -13.44
CA THR A 180 -0.07 0.00 -11.99
C THR A 180 -0.80 1.11 -11.24
N PRO A 181 -1.43 0.80 -10.09
CA PRO A 181 -2.05 1.83 -9.26
C PRO A 181 -1.05 2.87 -8.71
N MET A 182 0.23 2.51 -8.55
CA MET A 182 1.27 3.42 -8.08
C MET A 182 1.76 4.37 -9.18
N GLY A 183 1.84 3.90 -10.44
CA GLY A 183 2.08 4.72 -11.62
C GLY A 183 1.00 5.76 -11.84
N SER A 184 -0.28 5.37 -11.81
CA SER A 184 -1.43 6.30 -11.92
C SER A 184 -1.37 7.42 -10.87
N ARG A 185 -1.07 7.08 -9.61
CA ARG A 185 -0.88 8.08 -8.54
C ARG A 185 0.32 8.97 -8.82
N MET A 186 1.41 8.44 -9.37
CA MET A 186 2.60 9.21 -9.70
C MET A 186 2.35 10.18 -10.86
N LEU A 187 1.72 9.75 -11.95
CA LEU A 187 1.37 10.59 -13.09
C LEU A 187 0.52 11.78 -12.63
N LYS A 188 -0.56 11.53 -11.87
CA LYS A 188 -1.43 12.59 -11.33
C LYS A 188 -0.63 13.59 -10.49
N ARG A 189 0.38 13.13 -9.74
CA ARG A 189 1.27 14.01 -8.96
C ARG A 189 2.15 14.86 -9.86
N TRP A 190 2.67 14.31 -10.95
CA TRP A 190 3.47 15.07 -11.94
C TRP A 190 2.61 16.12 -12.66
N LEU A 191 1.40 15.77 -13.09
CA LEU A 191 0.47 16.72 -13.72
C LEU A 191 0.11 17.89 -12.80
N HIS A 192 -0.06 17.62 -11.50
CA HIS A 192 -0.33 18.65 -10.51
C HIS A 192 0.91 19.46 -10.07
N MET A 193 2.12 19.01 -10.39
CA MET A 193 3.38 19.64 -9.97
C MET A 193 4.41 19.59 -11.11
N PRO A 194 4.22 20.39 -12.17
CA PRO A 194 5.20 20.49 -13.25
C PRO A 194 6.53 21.00 -12.69
N VAL A 195 7.61 20.28 -12.95
CA VAL A 195 8.96 20.62 -12.46
C VAL A 195 9.60 21.69 -13.32
N ARG A 196 10.49 22.50 -12.73
CA ARG A 196 11.23 23.56 -13.44
C ARG A 196 12.67 23.19 -13.76
N ASP A 197 13.18 22.10 -13.20
CA ASP A 197 14.52 21.60 -13.47
C ASP A 197 14.59 21.02 -14.90
N THR A 198 15.28 21.74 -15.78
CA THR A 198 15.46 21.36 -17.18
C THR A 198 16.17 20.01 -17.33
N ALA A 199 17.10 19.67 -16.44
CA ALA A 199 17.81 18.39 -16.52
C ALA A 199 16.84 17.22 -16.30
N VAL A 200 15.96 17.34 -15.29
CA VAL A 200 14.91 16.33 -15.02
C VAL A 200 13.93 16.21 -16.20
N LEU A 201 13.54 17.34 -16.80
CA LEU A 201 12.65 17.34 -17.97
C LEU A 201 13.28 16.63 -19.17
N VAL A 202 14.56 16.91 -19.45
CA VAL A 202 15.30 16.29 -20.55
C VAL A 202 15.50 14.79 -20.31
N GLU A 203 15.87 14.36 -19.10
CA GLU A 203 16.00 12.92 -18.78
C GLU A 203 14.67 12.18 -18.99
N ARG A 204 13.54 12.77 -18.61
CA ARG A 204 12.20 12.21 -18.88
C ARG A 204 11.89 12.16 -20.36
N GLN A 205 12.19 13.21 -21.12
CA GLN A 205 11.98 13.23 -22.59
C GLN A 205 12.80 12.14 -23.29
N GLN A 206 14.07 11.99 -22.92
CA GLN A 206 14.95 10.95 -23.44
C GLN A 206 14.43 9.55 -23.11
N THR A 207 13.93 9.36 -21.88
CA THR A 207 13.34 8.08 -21.47
C THR A 207 12.07 7.75 -22.26
N ILE A 208 11.19 8.74 -22.46
CA ILE A 208 9.97 8.57 -23.25
C ILE A 208 10.32 8.15 -24.68
N GLY A 209 11.25 8.85 -25.34
CA GLY A 209 11.66 8.51 -26.71
C GLY A 209 12.29 7.12 -26.81
N ALA A 210 13.16 6.76 -25.86
CA ALA A 210 13.84 5.45 -25.85
C ALA A 210 12.90 4.25 -25.59
N LEU A 211 11.72 4.49 -24.98
CA LEU A 211 10.77 3.43 -24.62
C LEU A 211 9.62 3.25 -25.62
N GLN A 212 9.53 4.07 -26.68
CA GLN A 212 8.45 4.01 -27.68
C GLN A 212 8.36 2.65 -28.37
N GLU A 213 9.47 1.98 -28.65
CA GLU A 213 9.44 0.69 -29.33
C GLU A 213 9.25 -0.51 -28.38
N ARG A 214 9.17 -0.29 -27.06
CA ARG A 214 9.16 -1.34 -26.04
C ARG A 214 7.94 -1.31 -25.12
N TYR A 215 7.05 -0.33 -25.23
CA TYR A 215 5.92 -0.20 -24.30
C TYR A 215 4.97 -1.40 -24.34
N THR A 216 4.77 -2.02 -25.50
CA THR A 216 3.89 -3.20 -25.69
C THR A 216 4.37 -4.42 -24.92
N GLU A 217 5.69 -4.58 -24.76
CA GLU A 217 6.34 -5.65 -24.01
C GLU A 217 6.41 -5.33 -22.51
N LEU A 218 6.69 -4.07 -22.17
CA LEU A 218 6.85 -3.64 -20.77
C LEU A 218 5.52 -3.55 -20.01
N GLN A 219 4.46 -3.04 -20.62
CA GLN A 219 3.17 -2.83 -19.94
C GLN A 219 2.54 -4.12 -19.37
N PRO A 220 2.49 -5.25 -20.08
CA PRO A 220 1.96 -6.50 -19.54
C PRO A 220 2.73 -6.98 -18.30
N VAL A 221 4.06 -6.84 -18.30
CA VAL A 221 4.93 -7.26 -17.19
C VAL A 221 4.77 -6.31 -15.99
N LEU A 222 4.79 -4.99 -16.23
CA LEU A 222 4.53 -3.98 -15.18
C LEU A 222 3.17 -4.16 -14.53
N ARG A 223 2.13 -4.56 -15.29
CA ARG A 223 0.81 -4.84 -14.73
C ARG A 223 0.83 -5.90 -13.63
N GLN A 224 1.68 -6.92 -13.78
CA GLN A 224 1.81 -8.01 -12.79
C GLN A 224 2.48 -7.57 -11.49
N VAL A 225 3.27 -6.49 -11.51
CA VAL A 225 3.87 -5.89 -10.30
C VAL A 225 2.80 -5.36 -9.36
N GLY A 226 1.73 -4.75 -9.90
CA GLY A 226 0.62 -4.24 -9.11
C GLY A 226 1.00 -3.05 -8.19
N ASP A 227 0.40 -3.00 -6.99
CA ASP A 227 0.58 -1.89 -6.03
C ASP A 227 1.60 -2.24 -4.93
N LEU A 228 2.87 -2.42 -5.33
CA LEU A 228 3.97 -2.74 -4.42
C LEU A 228 4.16 -1.64 -3.37
N GLU A 229 4.06 -0.37 -3.75
CA GLU A 229 4.19 0.80 -2.85
C GLU A 229 3.32 0.64 -1.59
N ARG A 230 2.03 0.29 -1.75
CA ARG A 230 1.13 0.11 -0.61
C ARG A 230 1.31 -1.19 0.14
N ILE A 231 1.78 -2.25 -0.51
CA ILE A 231 2.13 -3.51 0.16
C ILE A 231 3.28 -3.24 1.13
N LEU A 232 4.31 -2.51 0.70
CA LEU A 232 5.46 -2.16 1.54
C LEU A 232 5.09 -1.28 2.73
N ALA A 233 4.11 -0.37 2.59
CA ALA A 233 3.60 0.37 3.75
C ALA A 233 2.88 -0.53 4.75
N ARG A 234 2.16 -1.56 4.31
CA ARG A 234 1.56 -2.55 5.21
C ARG A 234 2.61 -3.46 5.84
N LEU A 235 3.67 -3.81 5.09
CA LEU A 235 4.83 -4.54 5.61
C LEU A 235 5.50 -3.75 6.74
N ALA A 236 5.76 -2.46 6.52
CA ALA A 236 6.35 -1.54 7.50
C ALA A 236 5.53 -1.44 8.80
N LEU A 237 4.20 -1.48 8.68
CA LEU A 237 3.28 -1.45 9.82
C LEU A 237 3.02 -2.83 10.45
N ARG A 238 3.65 -3.91 9.95
CA ARG A 238 3.34 -5.32 10.30
C ARG A 238 1.84 -5.66 10.20
N THR A 239 1.19 -5.12 9.17
CA THR A 239 -0.23 -5.36 8.86
C THR A 239 -0.45 -5.96 7.47
N ALA A 240 0.64 -6.33 6.78
CA ALA A 240 0.55 -7.04 5.51
C ALA A 240 -0.18 -8.38 5.73
N ARG A 241 -1.12 -8.69 4.85
CA ARG A 241 -1.84 -9.96 4.87
C ARG A 241 -1.10 -11.00 4.04
N PRO A 242 -1.42 -12.30 4.17
CA PRO A 242 -0.76 -13.34 3.38
C PRO A 242 -0.81 -13.09 1.87
N ARG A 243 -1.96 -12.63 1.36
CA ARG A 243 -2.13 -12.23 -0.05
C ARG A 243 -1.34 -10.98 -0.46
N ASP A 244 -0.88 -10.17 0.47
CA ASP A 244 0.06 -9.08 0.18
C ASP A 244 1.47 -9.64 -0.03
N LEU A 245 1.92 -10.58 0.80
CA LEU A 245 3.22 -11.24 0.61
C LEU A 245 3.27 -12.08 -0.68
N ALA A 246 2.18 -12.79 -1.02
CA ALA A 246 2.09 -13.49 -2.30
C ALA A 246 2.14 -12.53 -3.50
N ARG A 247 1.51 -11.35 -3.40
CA ARG A 247 1.60 -10.32 -4.45
C ARG A 247 2.98 -9.67 -4.53
N MET A 248 3.64 -9.47 -3.38
CA MET A 248 5.02 -9.01 -3.33
C MET A 248 5.94 -10.02 -4.01
N ARG A 249 5.82 -11.32 -3.68
CA ARG A 249 6.54 -12.41 -4.36
C ARG A 249 6.32 -12.35 -5.87
N HIS A 250 5.07 -12.25 -6.31
CA HIS A 250 4.75 -12.18 -7.74
C HIS A 250 5.35 -10.96 -8.43
N ALA A 251 5.38 -9.80 -7.76
CA ALA A 251 6.05 -8.61 -8.26
C ALA A 251 7.57 -8.81 -8.39
N LEU A 252 8.21 -9.43 -7.40
CA LEU A 252 9.64 -9.74 -7.43
C LEU A 252 10.00 -10.73 -8.55
N GLN A 253 9.11 -11.67 -8.87
CA GLN A 253 9.29 -12.60 -10.00
C GLN A 253 9.35 -11.90 -11.37
N GLN A 254 8.81 -10.67 -11.49
CA GLN A 254 8.82 -9.92 -12.75
C GLN A 254 10.12 -9.15 -12.97
N LEU A 255 10.91 -8.92 -11.91
CA LEU A 255 12.10 -8.07 -11.99
C LEU A 255 13.16 -8.60 -12.95
N PRO A 256 13.49 -9.92 -13.00
CA PRO A 256 14.45 -10.43 -13.97
C PRO A 256 14.04 -10.15 -15.43
N LEU A 257 12.77 -10.39 -15.76
CA LEU A 257 12.25 -10.13 -17.11
C LEU A 257 12.26 -8.64 -17.45
N LEU A 258 11.85 -7.77 -16.52
CA LEU A 258 11.95 -6.31 -16.72
C LEU A 258 13.40 -5.87 -16.93
N ARG A 259 14.35 -6.44 -16.18
CA ARG A 259 15.78 -6.11 -16.34
C ARG A 259 16.32 -6.59 -17.69
N GLU A 260 15.82 -7.69 -18.23
CA GLU A 260 16.18 -8.18 -19.57
C GLU A 260 15.63 -7.24 -20.66
N LEU A 261 14.33 -6.93 -20.60
CA LEU A 261 13.65 -6.04 -21.56
C LEU A 261 14.21 -4.61 -21.61
N LEU A 262 14.87 -4.17 -20.54
CA LEU A 262 15.49 -2.84 -20.44
C LEU A 262 16.99 -2.86 -20.72
N ALA A 263 17.61 -4.02 -20.95
CA ALA A 263 19.08 -4.14 -21.01
C ALA A 263 19.68 -3.53 -22.29
N ASP A 264 19.00 -3.67 -23.42
CA ASP A 264 19.45 -3.23 -24.75
C ASP A 264 19.08 -1.77 -25.06
N ILE A 265 18.32 -1.11 -24.18
CA ILE A 265 17.88 0.27 -24.38
C ILE A 265 19.02 1.24 -24.11
N ASP A 266 19.51 1.90 -25.16
CA ASP A 266 20.56 2.91 -25.11
C ASP A 266 20.02 4.25 -24.56
N SER A 267 19.82 4.29 -23.25
CA SER A 267 19.38 5.49 -22.53
C SER A 267 19.85 5.45 -21.08
N GLN A 268 20.76 6.37 -20.71
CA GLN A 268 21.30 6.42 -19.35
C GLN A 268 20.20 6.56 -18.27
N PRO A 269 19.17 7.42 -18.43
CA PRO A 269 18.06 7.48 -17.48
C PRO A 269 17.30 6.14 -17.31
N VAL A 270 17.12 5.37 -18.39
CA VAL A 270 16.50 4.04 -18.34
C VAL A 270 17.37 3.07 -17.54
N GLN A 271 18.69 3.05 -17.80
CA GLN A 271 19.61 2.20 -17.05
C GLN A 271 19.64 2.55 -15.55
N LYS A 272 19.57 3.84 -15.19
CA LYS A 272 19.42 4.28 -13.79
C LYS A 272 18.15 3.71 -13.13
N LEU A 273 17.01 3.68 -13.84
CA LEU A 273 15.77 3.09 -13.32
C LEU A 273 15.87 1.57 -13.19
N ARG A 274 16.49 0.90 -14.16
CA ARG A 274 16.77 -0.55 -14.14
C ARG A 274 17.65 -0.95 -12.96
N GLU A 275 18.64 -0.14 -12.61
CA GLU A 275 19.45 -0.37 -11.40
C GLU A 275 18.63 -0.16 -10.12
N LYS A 276 17.90 0.96 -10.03
CA LYS A 276 17.09 1.31 -8.85
C LYS A 276 15.97 0.32 -8.54
N MET A 277 15.42 -0.37 -9.54
CA MET A 277 14.38 -1.38 -9.31
C MET A 277 14.90 -2.64 -8.62
N GLY A 278 16.21 -2.89 -8.60
CA GLY A 278 16.79 -4.07 -7.95
C GLY A 278 16.37 -5.41 -8.58
N GLU A 279 16.57 -6.51 -7.85
CA GLU A 279 16.21 -7.88 -8.26
C GLU A 279 15.69 -8.72 -7.09
N PHE A 280 16.25 -8.53 -5.89
CA PHE A 280 15.78 -9.14 -4.62
C PHE A 280 15.61 -10.66 -4.67
N THR A 281 16.51 -11.36 -5.35
CA THR A 281 16.50 -12.82 -5.57
C THR A 281 16.33 -13.60 -4.26
N GLU A 282 17.08 -13.24 -3.22
CA GLU A 282 17.00 -13.88 -1.89
C GLU A 282 15.60 -13.71 -1.25
N LEU A 283 14.99 -12.54 -1.37
CA LEU A 283 13.65 -12.27 -0.82
C LEU A 283 12.55 -12.98 -1.63
N ARG A 284 12.73 -13.04 -2.96
CA ARG A 284 11.85 -13.81 -3.84
C ARG A 284 11.86 -15.28 -3.43
N GLU A 285 13.04 -15.88 -3.32
CA GLU A 285 13.22 -17.29 -2.95
C GLU A 285 12.75 -17.59 -1.53
N LEU A 286 12.92 -16.65 -0.59
CA LEU A 286 12.34 -16.75 0.75
C LEU A 286 10.81 -16.86 0.66
N LEU A 287 10.15 -15.95 -0.06
CA LEU A 287 8.68 -15.94 -0.17
C LEU A 287 8.13 -17.12 -0.98
N GLU A 288 8.89 -17.64 -1.94
CA GLU A 288 8.55 -18.87 -2.69
C GLU A 288 8.59 -20.10 -1.80
N ARG A 289 9.59 -20.22 -0.91
CA ARG A 289 9.68 -21.32 0.05
C ARG A 289 8.75 -21.16 1.24
N ALA A 290 8.45 -19.94 1.67
CA ALA A 290 7.73 -19.69 2.91
C ALA A 290 6.21 -19.64 2.75
N VAL A 291 5.67 -19.12 1.64
CA VAL A 291 4.25 -18.82 1.49
C VAL A 291 3.65 -19.64 0.36
N ILE A 292 2.49 -20.29 0.59
CA ILE A 292 1.80 -21.04 -0.45
C ILE A 292 1.34 -20.15 -1.61
N ASP A 293 0.99 -20.74 -2.75
CA ASP A 293 0.63 -19.97 -3.95
C ASP A 293 -0.62 -19.11 -3.80
N ALA A 294 -1.67 -19.68 -3.23
CA ALA A 294 -2.95 -19.01 -3.02
C ALA A 294 -3.28 -18.97 -1.52
N PRO A 295 -2.62 -18.10 -0.73
CA PRO A 295 -2.84 -18.10 0.70
C PRO A 295 -4.22 -17.55 1.07
N PRO A 296 -4.76 -17.96 2.23
CA PRO A 296 -6.02 -17.44 2.75
C PRO A 296 -5.92 -15.94 3.03
N VAL A 297 -7.09 -15.31 3.24
CA VAL A 297 -7.16 -13.85 3.42
C VAL A 297 -6.49 -13.40 4.73
N LEU A 298 -6.56 -14.23 5.77
CA LEU A 298 -6.08 -13.93 7.11
C LEU A 298 -5.22 -15.08 7.63
N VAL A 299 -4.13 -14.74 8.33
CA VAL A 299 -3.23 -15.71 8.99
C VAL A 299 -3.89 -16.43 10.17
N ARG A 300 -4.95 -15.85 10.75
CA ARG A 300 -5.60 -16.41 11.95
C ARG A 300 -6.20 -17.81 11.72
N ASP A 301 -6.51 -18.13 10.47
CA ASP A 301 -7.18 -19.37 10.07
C ASP A 301 -6.14 -20.46 9.67
N GLY A 302 -4.84 -20.14 9.71
CA GLY A 302 -3.75 -21.01 9.31
C GLY A 302 -3.69 -21.27 7.79
N GLY A 303 -2.78 -22.15 7.37
CA GLY A 303 -2.65 -22.56 5.96
C GLY A 303 -2.01 -21.48 5.06
N VAL A 304 -1.10 -20.71 5.61
CA VAL A 304 -0.32 -19.68 4.91
C VAL A 304 1.08 -20.18 4.58
N ILE A 305 1.74 -20.81 5.57
CA ILE A 305 3.13 -21.23 5.44
C ILE A 305 3.20 -22.51 4.61
N ALA A 306 4.11 -22.55 3.65
CA ALA A 306 4.23 -23.67 2.72
C ALA A 306 4.82 -24.93 3.40
N PRO A 307 4.44 -26.14 2.93
CA PRO A 307 5.09 -27.37 3.35
C PRO A 307 6.59 -27.34 3.04
N GLY A 308 7.42 -27.91 3.92
CA GLY A 308 8.88 -27.96 3.79
C GLY A 308 9.60 -26.68 4.25
N TYR A 309 8.88 -25.62 4.65
CA TYR A 309 9.51 -24.42 5.20
C TYR A 309 10.00 -24.62 6.64
N SER A 310 9.26 -25.39 7.44
CA SER A 310 9.57 -25.68 8.83
C SER A 310 9.20 -27.13 9.14
N GLU A 311 10.21 -27.96 9.42
CA GLU A 311 10.01 -29.38 9.75
C GLU A 311 9.06 -29.55 10.95
N GLU A 312 9.23 -28.75 12.00
CA GLU A 312 8.34 -28.78 13.18
C GLU A 312 6.87 -28.47 12.82
N LEU A 313 6.62 -27.51 11.93
CA LEU A 313 5.25 -27.18 11.49
C LEU A 313 4.64 -28.34 10.70
N ASP A 314 5.44 -28.99 9.86
CA ASP A 314 5.00 -30.14 9.08
C ASP A 314 4.69 -31.35 9.97
N GLU A 315 5.47 -31.59 11.03
CA GLU A 315 5.17 -32.61 12.05
C GLU A 315 3.83 -32.34 12.75
N TRP A 316 3.59 -31.10 13.19
CA TRP A 316 2.33 -30.72 13.83
C TRP A 316 1.14 -30.84 12.87
N ARG A 317 1.32 -30.52 11.58
CA ARG A 317 0.29 -30.68 10.54
C ARG A 317 0.01 -32.14 10.24
N ALA A 318 1.04 -32.98 10.10
CA ALA A 318 0.88 -34.42 9.86
C ALA A 318 0.12 -35.11 11.02
N LEU A 319 0.40 -34.71 12.27
CA LEU A 319 -0.35 -35.18 13.43
C LEU A 319 -1.84 -34.76 13.39
N ALA A 320 -2.14 -33.60 12.81
CA ALA A 320 -3.50 -33.11 12.66
C ALA A 320 -4.23 -33.72 11.45
N ASP A 321 -3.53 -34.07 10.37
CA ASP A 321 -4.09 -34.66 9.15
C ASP A 321 -4.31 -36.17 9.28
N GLY A 322 -3.44 -36.86 10.04
CA GLY A 322 -3.69 -38.24 10.48
C GLY A 322 -4.97 -38.40 11.29
N ALA A 323 -5.57 -37.28 11.75
CA ALA A 323 -6.89 -37.25 12.37
C ALA A 323 -7.98 -37.87 11.50
N THR A 324 -8.03 -37.44 10.24
CA THR A 324 -9.08 -37.84 9.30
C THR A 324 -9.04 -39.35 9.04
N ASP A 325 -7.86 -39.90 8.74
CA ASP A 325 -7.67 -41.34 8.50
C ASP A 325 -8.05 -42.22 9.69
N TYR A 326 -7.71 -41.78 10.91
CA TYR A 326 -8.06 -42.51 12.12
C TYR A 326 -9.58 -42.47 12.38
N LEU A 327 -10.23 -41.33 12.16
CA LEU A 327 -11.67 -41.17 12.35
C LEU A 327 -12.47 -42.04 11.37
N ASP A 328 -12.02 -42.14 10.12
CA ASP A 328 -12.66 -43.01 9.12
C ASP A 328 -12.52 -44.49 9.48
N LYS A 329 -11.33 -44.91 9.95
CA LYS A 329 -11.10 -46.27 10.44
C LYS A 329 -11.93 -46.57 11.69
N LEU A 330 -12.06 -45.60 12.60
CA LEU A 330 -12.90 -45.71 13.80
C LEU A 330 -14.37 -45.84 13.44
N GLU A 331 -14.87 -45.05 12.48
CA GLU A 331 -16.24 -45.12 12.00
C GLU A 331 -16.56 -46.52 11.43
N ILE A 332 -15.72 -47.02 10.52
CA ILE A 332 -15.91 -48.34 9.90
C ILE A 332 -15.89 -49.44 10.97
N ARG A 333 -14.89 -49.41 11.86
CA ARG A 333 -14.72 -50.39 12.93
C ARG A 333 -15.93 -50.45 13.86
N GLU A 334 -16.42 -49.30 14.32
CA GLU A 334 -17.58 -49.26 15.23
C GLU A 334 -18.88 -49.61 14.52
N ARG A 335 -19.03 -49.22 13.25
CA ARG A 335 -20.19 -49.56 12.40
C ARG A 335 -20.30 -51.07 12.19
N GLU A 336 -19.20 -51.74 11.86
CA GLU A 336 -19.16 -53.19 11.66
C GLU A 336 -19.34 -53.95 12.98
N ARG A 337 -18.69 -53.50 14.06
CA ARG A 337 -18.77 -54.13 15.38
C ARG A 337 -20.18 -54.13 15.97
N LEU A 338 -20.93 -53.06 15.77
CA LEU A 338 -22.28 -52.88 16.35
C LEU A 338 -23.41 -53.23 15.38
N GLY A 339 -23.11 -53.41 14.09
CA GLY A 339 -24.13 -53.62 13.05
C GLY A 339 -25.05 -52.41 12.84
N LEU A 340 -24.60 -51.21 13.21
CA LEU A 340 -25.38 -49.97 13.15
C LEU A 340 -25.00 -49.15 11.93
N ASP A 341 -25.66 -49.40 10.81
CA ASP A 341 -25.46 -48.74 9.51
C ASP A 341 -25.51 -47.19 9.54
N THR A 342 -26.26 -46.60 10.47
CA THR A 342 -26.38 -45.14 10.61
C THR A 342 -25.27 -44.46 11.44
N LEU A 343 -24.33 -45.24 11.99
CA LEU A 343 -23.25 -44.73 12.83
C LEU A 343 -22.32 -43.82 12.01
N LYS A 344 -22.10 -42.60 12.49
CA LYS A 344 -21.15 -41.65 11.90
C LYS A 344 -20.28 -40.97 12.94
N VAL A 345 -19.00 -40.80 12.65
CA VAL A 345 -18.11 -39.96 13.45
C VAL A 345 -18.16 -38.54 12.89
N GLY A 346 -18.28 -37.54 13.76
CA GLY A 346 -18.36 -36.15 13.33
C GLY A 346 -17.72 -35.21 14.35
N TYR A 347 -17.59 -33.94 13.97
CA TYR A 347 -17.06 -32.88 14.81
C TYR A 347 -18.04 -31.71 14.92
N ASN A 348 -18.17 -31.15 16.11
CA ASN A 348 -18.89 -29.91 16.38
C ASN A 348 -18.01 -28.97 17.19
N ALA A 349 -17.99 -27.67 16.85
CA ALA A 349 -17.17 -26.69 17.54
C ALA A 349 -17.48 -26.53 19.04
N VAL A 350 -18.71 -26.81 19.48
CA VAL A 350 -19.14 -26.68 20.88
C VAL A 350 -18.92 -27.97 21.67
N HIS A 351 -19.16 -29.12 21.03
CA HIS A 351 -19.16 -30.43 21.69
C HIS A 351 -18.06 -31.36 21.21
N GLY A 352 -17.05 -30.90 20.48
CA GLY A 352 -15.94 -31.72 20.00
C GLY A 352 -16.34 -32.82 19.02
N TYR A 353 -15.50 -33.86 18.95
CA TYR A 353 -15.78 -35.09 18.21
C TYR A 353 -16.88 -35.91 18.88
N TYR A 354 -17.66 -36.63 18.09
CA TYR A 354 -18.72 -37.49 18.59
C TYR A 354 -18.99 -38.65 17.65
N ILE A 355 -19.59 -39.70 18.20
CA ILE A 355 -20.20 -40.79 17.46
C ILE A 355 -21.71 -40.57 17.46
N GLN A 356 -22.30 -40.42 16.28
CA GLN A 356 -23.72 -40.17 16.08
C GLN A 356 -24.44 -41.45 15.71
N ILE A 357 -25.52 -41.77 16.44
CA ILE A 357 -26.39 -42.91 16.18
C ILE A 357 -27.81 -42.39 15.98
N SER A 358 -28.57 -42.97 15.04
CA SER A 358 -29.97 -42.59 14.84
C SER A 358 -30.79 -42.85 16.10
N ARG A 359 -31.84 -42.03 16.34
CA ARG A 359 -32.66 -42.17 17.55
C ARG A 359 -33.31 -43.54 17.68
N GLY A 360 -33.72 -44.13 16.55
CA GLY A 360 -34.29 -45.48 16.50
C GLY A 360 -33.31 -46.58 16.95
N GLN A 361 -32.01 -46.39 16.74
CA GLN A 361 -30.96 -47.35 17.09
C GLN A 361 -30.18 -46.98 18.38
N SER A 362 -30.43 -45.79 18.96
CA SER A 362 -29.71 -45.29 20.13
C SER A 362 -29.78 -46.20 21.38
N HIS A 363 -30.86 -46.96 21.53
CA HIS A 363 -31.03 -47.94 22.61
C HIS A 363 -30.07 -49.15 22.49
N LEU A 364 -29.47 -49.38 21.32
CA LEU A 364 -28.46 -50.41 21.06
C LEU A 364 -27.04 -49.89 21.31
N ALA A 365 -26.86 -48.61 21.66
CA ALA A 365 -25.56 -48.05 21.96
C ALA A 365 -24.95 -48.74 23.21
N PRO A 366 -23.67 -49.12 23.16
CA PRO A 366 -23.03 -49.77 24.31
C PRO A 366 -23.00 -48.89 25.57
N ILE A 367 -23.00 -49.50 26.75
CA ILE A 367 -23.00 -48.79 28.04
C ILE A 367 -21.75 -47.89 28.21
N HIS A 368 -20.62 -48.23 27.59
CA HIS A 368 -19.38 -47.44 27.65
C HIS A 368 -19.41 -46.18 26.77
N TYR A 369 -20.46 -45.98 25.95
CA TYR A 369 -20.65 -44.76 25.18
C TYR A 369 -21.26 -43.68 26.07
N VAL A 370 -20.47 -42.66 26.41
CA VAL A 370 -20.93 -41.57 27.27
C VAL A 370 -21.69 -40.56 26.42
N ARG A 371 -22.97 -40.32 26.73
CA ARG A 371 -23.81 -39.39 25.97
C ARG A 371 -23.30 -37.95 26.09
N ARG A 372 -23.08 -37.28 24.95
CA ARG A 372 -22.53 -35.91 24.87
C ARG A 372 -23.59 -34.88 24.43
N GLN A 373 -24.49 -35.24 23.51
CA GLN A 373 -25.55 -34.34 23.02
C GLN A 373 -26.76 -35.14 22.50
N THR A 374 -27.97 -34.67 22.78
CA THR A 374 -29.21 -35.25 22.26
C THR A 374 -29.81 -34.33 21.19
N LEU A 375 -30.15 -34.89 20.02
CA LEU A 375 -30.81 -34.17 18.92
C LEU A 375 -32.21 -34.75 18.65
N LYS A 376 -32.98 -34.08 17.79
CA LYS A 376 -34.35 -34.53 17.45
C LYS A 376 -34.38 -35.96 16.92
N ASN A 377 -33.47 -36.30 16.00
CA ASN A 377 -33.44 -37.57 15.27
C ASN A 377 -32.19 -38.42 15.52
N ALA A 378 -31.28 -38.00 16.40
CA ALA A 378 -30.03 -38.70 16.67
C ALA A 378 -29.53 -38.46 18.10
N GLU A 379 -28.72 -39.37 18.61
CA GLU A 379 -27.96 -39.18 19.84
C GLU A 379 -26.45 -39.19 19.52
N ARG A 380 -25.69 -38.34 20.22
CA ARG A 380 -24.24 -38.20 20.07
C ARG A 380 -23.53 -38.65 21.34
N TYR A 381 -22.51 -39.47 21.17
CA TYR A 381 -21.74 -40.09 22.25
C TYR A 381 -20.25 -39.80 22.09
N ILE A 382 -19.50 -40.01 23.17
CA ILE A 382 -18.03 -39.99 23.21
C ILE A 382 -17.56 -41.28 23.88
N ILE A 383 -16.43 -41.80 23.41
CA ILE A 383 -15.71 -42.93 24.02
C ILE A 383 -14.33 -42.45 24.48
N PRO A 384 -13.72 -43.09 25.51
CA PRO A 384 -12.41 -42.67 26.02
C PRO A 384 -11.34 -42.56 24.93
N GLU A 385 -11.28 -43.54 24.02
CA GLU A 385 -10.33 -43.57 22.89
C GLU A 385 -10.47 -42.32 21.98
N LEU A 386 -11.71 -41.96 21.63
CA LEU A 386 -12.00 -40.77 20.81
C LEU A 386 -11.72 -39.46 21.55
N LYS A 387 -11.83 -39.46 22.89
CA LYS A 387 -11.51 -38.30 23.72
C LYS A 387 -10.00 -38.06 23.79
N GLU A 388 -9.20 -39.10 24.03
CA GLU A 388 -7.74 -38.99 23.98
C GLU A 388 -7.26 -38.50 22.62
N TYR A 389 -7.91 -38.98 21.56
CA TYR A 389 -7.65 -38.53 20.20
C TYR A 389 -8.02 -37.06 19.96
N GLU A 390 -9.20 -36.64 20.42
CA GLU A 390 -9.65 -35.23 20.37
C GLU A 390 -8.63 -34.31 21.04
N ASP A 391 -8.20 -34.62 22.26
CA ASP A 391 -7.26 -33.81 23.02
C ASP A 391 -5.91 -33.68 22.28
N LYS A 392 -5.42 -34.78 21.68
CA LYS A 392 -4.19 -34.79 20.89
C LYS A 392 -4.33 -33.92 19.62
N VAL A 393 -5.39 -34.10 18.85
CA VAL A 393 -5.61 -33.35 17.59
C VAL A 393 -5.80 -31.86 17.83
N LEU A 394 -6.62 -31.48 18.83
CA LEU A 394 -6.85 -30.08 19.17
C LEU A 394 -5.57 -29.40 19.67
N THR A 395 -4.76 -30.10 20.46
CA THR A 395 -3.46 -29.59 20.91
C THR A 395 -2.51 -29.39 19.74
N SER A 396 -2.40 -30.37 18.83
CA SER A 396 -1.55 -30.26 17.63
C SER A 396 -1.99 -29.13 16.70
N LYS A 397 -3.30 -28.98 16.45
CA LYS A 397 -3.83 -27.86 15.65
C LYS A 397 -3.55 -26.50 16.29
N GLY A 398 -3.68 -26.40 17.62
CA GLY A 398 -3.35 -25.19 18.37
C GLY A 398 -1.86 -24.83 18.27
N LYS A 399 -0.98 -25.81 18.44
CA LYS A 399 0.48 -25.64 18.30
C LYS A 399 0.89 -25.28 16.88
N ALA A 400 0.35 -25.97 15.88
CA ALA A 400 0.58 -25.66 14.46
C ALA A 400 0.22 -24.21 14.15
N LEU A 401 -0.97 -23.75 14.58
CA LEU A 401 -1.42 -22.38 14.32
C LEU A 401 -0.57 -21.33 15.07
N ALA A 402 -0.12 -21.63 16.29
CA ALA A 402 0.77 -20.74 17.04
C ALA A 402 2.13 -20.61 16.36
N LEU A 403 2.74 -21.75 15.98
CA LEU A 403 4.01 -21.78 15.26
C LEU A 403 3.90 -21.10 13.89
N GLU A 404 2.81 -21.33 13.16
CA GLU A 404 2.57 -20.69 11.86
C GLU A 404 2.47 -19.17 11.98
N LYS A 405 1.86 -18.64 13.04
CA LYS A 405 1.85 -17.19 13.32
C LYS A 405 3.24 -16.67 13.65
N GLN A 406 4.02 -17.42 14.43
CA GLN A 406 5.39 -17.04 14.76
C GLN A 406 6.27 -16.98 13.50
N LEU A 407 6.22 -18.00 12.65
CA LEU A 407 6.95 -18.04 11.38
C LEU A 407 6.49 -16.92 10.45
N TYR A 408 5.19 -16.63 10.40
CA TYR A 408 4.68 -15.48 9.63
C TYR A 408 5.20 -14.15 10.18
N ASP A 409 5.29 -14.00 11.49
CA ASP A 409 5.83 -12.80 12.12
C ASP A 409 7.34 -12.66 11.84
N GLU A 410 8.08 -13.76 11.84
CA GLU A 410 9.50 -13.82 11.47
C GLU A 410 9.75 -13.38 10.03
N LEU A 411 8.83 -13.62 9.09
CA LEU A 411 8.94 -13.08 7.74
C LEU A 411 9.01 -11.55 7.73
N PHE A 412 8.34 -10.85 8.65
CA PHE A 412 8.52 -9.40 8.77
C PHE A 412 9.94 -9.05 9.23
N ASP A 413 10.49 -9.80 10.17
CA ASP A 413 11.86 -9.58 10.68
C ASP A 413 12.90 -9.78 9.58
N LEU A 414 12.66 -10.71 8.65
CA LEU A 414 13.53 -10.97 7.50
C LEU A 414 13.36 -9.94 6.36
N LEU A 415 12.14 -9.41 6.15
CA LEU A 415 11.85 -8.49 5.05
C LEU A 415 12.11 -7.01 5.40
N LEU A 416 11.87 -6.60 6.65
CA LEU A 416 11.98 -5.20 7.08
C LEU A 416 13.39 -4.59 6.94
N PRO A 417 14.50 -5.32 7.14
CA PRO A 417 15.84 -4.79 6.89
C PRO A 417 16.03 -4.25 5.47
N HIS A 418 15.33 -4.81 4.49
CA HIS A 418 15.40 -4.43 3.07
C HIS A 418 14.32 -3.43 2.67
N LEU A 419 13.51 -2.92 3.61
CA LEU A 419 12.45 -1.95 3.33
C LEU A 419 13.01 -0.70 2.61
N ALA A 420 14.28 -0.35 2.89
CA ALA A 420 15.07 0.68 2.23
C ALA A 420 14.94 0.59 0.71
N ASP A 421 15.51 -0.47 0.20
CA ASP A 421 15.69 -0.74 -1.22
C ASP A 421 14.38 -1.12 -1.88
N LEU A 422 13.49 -1.80 -1.16
CA LEU A 422 12.16 -2.13 -1.66
C LEU A 422 11.31 -0.87 -1.98
N GLN A 423 11.36 0.17 -1.13
CA GLN A 423 10.67 1.44 -1.44
C GLN A 423 11.30 2.17 -2.64
N THR A 424 12.62 2.11 -2.78
CA THR A 424 13.33 2.64 -3.96
C THR A 424 12.89 1.91 -5.22
N SER A 425 12.77 0.59 -5.14
CA SER A 425 12.30 -0.26 -6.23
C SER A 425 10.86 0.06 -6.62
N ALA A 426 9.94 0.14 -5.66
CA ALA A 426 8.56 0.52 -5.93
C ALA A 426 8.45 1.91 -6.58
N SER A 427 9.28 2.87 -6.17
CA SER A 427 9.34 4.19 -6.80
C SER A 427 9.86 4.12 -8.24
N ALA A 428 10.91 3.35 -8.50
CA ALA A 428 11.48 3.18 -9.84
C ALA A 428 10.48 2.49 -10.79
N LEU A 429 9.77 1.45 -10.32
CA LEU A 429 8.73 0.75 -11.09
C LEU A 429 7.53 1.65 -11.38
N ALA A 430 7.12 2.48 -10.41
CA ALA A 430 6.06 3.46 -10.61
C ALA A 430 6.47 4.56 -11.61
N GLU A 431 7.72 5.02 -11.56
CA GLU A 431 8.26 6.00 -12.52
C GLU A 431 8.39 5.41 -13.92
N LEU A 432 8.87 4.17 -14.03
CA LEU A 432 8.93 3.43 -15.29
C LEU A 432 7.54 3.28 -15.91
N ASP A 433 6.53 2.89 -15.14
CA ASP A 433 5.14 2.79 -15.60
C ASP A 433 4.62 4.14 -16.13
N VAL A 434 4.91 5.26 -15.46
CA VAL A 434 4.54 6.59 -15.95
C VAL A 434 5.24 6.92 -17.27
N LEU A 435 6.54 6.64 -17.40
CA LEU A 435 7.31 6.99 -18.58
C LEU A 435 6.96 6.10 -19.78
N VAL A 436 6.74 4.79 -19.55
CA VAL A 436 6.23 3.85 -20.55
C VAL A 436 4.83 4.26 -21.01
N ASN A 437 3.96 4.66 -20.08
CA ASN A 437 2.65 5.21 -20.41
C ASN A 437 2.77 6.47 -21.28
N LEU A 438 3.64 7.43 -20.92
CA LEU A 438 3.81 8.65 -21.70
C LEU A 438 4.44 8.39 -23.09
N ALA A 439 5.27 7.36 -23.23
CA ALA A 439 5.77 6.90 -24.53
C ALA A 439 4.62 6.40 -25.42
N GLU A 440 3.77 5.53 -24.89
CA GLU A 440 2.57 5.06 -25.59
C GLU A 440 1.62 6.22 -25.93
N ARG A 441 1.34 7.14 -24.98
CA ARG A 441 0.48 8.31 -25.26
C ARG A 441 1.07 9.19 -26.36
N ALA A 442 2.39 9.37 -26.38
CA ALA A 442 3.03 10.20 -27.39
C ALA A 442 2.86 9.62 -28.79
N GLU A 443 2.95 8.30 -28.95
CA GLU A 443 2.71 7.64 -30.23
C GLU A 443 1.22 7.64 -30.60
N THR A 444 0.37 7.14 -29.72
CA THR A 444 -1.08 7.00 -29.97
C THR A 444 -1.79 8.33 -30.21
N LEU A 445 -1.39 9.40 -29.53
CA LEU A 445 -1.99 10.74 -29.64
C LEU A 445 -1.21 11.68 -30.58
N ASN A 446 -0.17 11.16 -31.25
CA ASN A 446 0.70 11.90 -32.15
C ASN A 446 1.27 13.17 -31.50
N TYR A 447 1.89 13.04 -30.33
CA TYR A 447 2.58 14.14 -29.66
C TYR A 447 4.03 14.27 -30.14
N CYS A 448 4.56 15.47 -30.06
CA CYS A 448 5.95 15.76 -30.38
C CYS A 448 6.73 16.18 -29.13
N CYS A 449 8.04 15.93 -29.13
CA CYS A 449 8.91 16.33 -28.03
C CYS A 449 9.12 17.86 -28.04
N PRO A 450 8.77 18.59 -26.96
CA PRO A 450 8.99 20.03 -26.89
C PRO A 450 10.46 20.36 -26.62
N THR A 451 10.89 21.53 -27.10
CA THR A 451 12.23 22.09 -26.80
C THR A 451 12.12 23.26 -25.83
N PHE A 452 13.18 23.49 -25.06
CA PHE A 452 13.25 24.58 -24.08
C PHE A 452 14.10 25.74 -24.63
N SER A 453 13.79 26.96 -24.20
CA SER A 453 14.55 28.17 -24.53
C SER A 453 14.92 28.92 -23.25
N ASP A 454 16.08 29.58 -23.25
CA ASP A 454 16.54 30.42 -22.14
C ASP A 454 15.73 31.71 -21.98
N LYS A 455 14.93 32.08 -22.99
CA LYS A 455 14.14 33.31 -23.00
C LYS A 455 12.65 33.02 -22.79
N PRO A 456 11.92 33.90 -22.08
CA PRO A 456 10.46 33.80 -21.98
C PRO A 456 9.81 33.83 -23.36
N GLY A 457 8.96 32.85 -23.64
CA GLY A 457 8.19 32.77 -24.87
C GLY A 457 7.59 31.39 -25.08
N ILE A 458 6.50 31.33 -25.83
CA ILE A 458 5.82 30.09 -26.22
C ILE A 458 5.58 30.15 -27.72
N ARG A 459 6.09 29.16 -28.46
CA ARG A 459 5.86 29.00 -29.91
C ARG A 459 5.24 27.63 -30.14
N ILE A 460 4.01 27.60 -30.63
CA ILE A 460 3.25 26.38 -30.89
C ILE A 460 2.82 26.41 -32.36
N SER A 461 3.14 25.36 -33.10
CA SER A 461 2.70 25.13 -34.47
C SER A 461 1.74 23.95 -34.47
N GLU A 462 0.58 24.08 -35.11
CA GLU A 462 -0.48 23.05 -35.15
C GLU A 462 -0.88 22.52 -33.75
N GLY A 463 -1.00 23.42 -32.78
CA GLY A 463 -1.36 23.10 -31.40
C GLY A 463 -2.80 22.61 -31.26
N ARG A 464 -2.98 21.57 -30.44
CA ARG A 464 -4.29 20.94 -30.17
C ARG A 464 -4.57 20.95 -28.67
N HIS A 465 -5.84 20.96 -28.31
CA HIS A 465 -6.25 20.79 -26.92
C HIS A 465 -6.36 19.29 -26.60
N PRO A 466 -5.55 18.74 -25.67
CA PRO A 466 -5.37 17.29 -25.51
C PRO A 466 -6.62 16.53 -25.08
N VAL A 467 -7.54 17.20 -24.37
CA VAL A 467 -8.83 16.59 -23.97
C VAL A 467 -9.91 16.77 -25.04
N VAL A 468 -10.15 18.00 -25.48
CA VAL A 468 -11.21 18.34 -26.45
C VAL A 468 -11.08 17.56 -27.76
N GLU A 469 -9.86 17.33 -28.26
CA GLU A 469 -9.65 16.54 -29.49
C GLU A 469 -10.10 15.07 -29.37
N GLN A 470 -10.18 14.53 -28.14
CA GLN A 470 -10.61 13.16 -27.88
C GLN A 470 -12.12 13.04 -27.64
N VAL A 471 -12.76 14.14 -27.22
CA VAL A 471 -14.19 14.16 -26.86
C VAL A 471 -15.06 14.61 -28.04
N LEU A 472 -14.55 15.50 -28.89
CA LEU A 472 -15.28 15.97 -30.07
C LEU A 472 -15.19 14.96 -31.21
N LYS A 473 -16.36 14.55 -31.72
CA LYS A 473 -16.48 13.66 -32.89
C LYS A 473 -16.44 14.39 -34.23
N GLU A 474 -16.51 15.72 -34.23
CA GLU A 474 -16.46 16.57 -35.44
C GLU A 474 -15.27 17.55 -35.39
N PRO A 475 -14.57 17.81 -36.51
CA PRO A 475 -13.44 18.73 -36.54
C PRO A 475 -13.87 20.17 -36.24
N PHE A 476 -13.09 20.86 -35.41
CA PHE A 476 -13.23 22.30 -35.17
C PHE A 476 -12.75 23.05 -36.42
N TYR A 477 -13.64 23.38 -37.35
CA TYR A 477 -13.34 24.38 -38.37
C TYR A 477 -13.35 25.76 -37.70
N ARG A 478 -12.18 26.42 -37.67
CA ARG A 478 -12.08 27.83 -37.30
C ARG A 478 -12.41 28.73 -38.48
#